data_AF-A0A850T768-F1
#
_entry.id   AF-A0A850T768-F1
#
_cell.length_a   1.000
_cell.length_b   1.000
_cell.length_c   1.000
_cell.angle_alpha   90.00
_cell.angle_beta   90.00
_cell.angle_gamma   90.00
#
_symmetry.space_group_name_H-M   'P 1'
#
loop_
_entity.id
_entity.type
_entity.pdbx_description
1 polymer ?
#
loop_
_entity_poly.entity_id
_entity_poly.type
_entity_poly.pdbx_seq_one_letter_code
_entity_poly.pdbx_strand_id
1 'polypeptide(L)' 'MLQAKFSVEETQVQFLNNFKRYGFKDKSAMLREAIEHFKKALDLESLRKSAELYSEIYSEDDDLRELTQIALNGWPE' A
#
# COMPACT_ATOMS: atom_id res chain seq x y z
N MET A 1 -23.92 0.95 -3.31
CA MET A 1 -22.73 1.78 -3.59
C MET A 1 -23.05 3.21 -3.21
N LEU A 2 -22.16 3.88 -2.48
CA LEU A 2 -22.27 5.31 -2.21
C LEU A 2 -21.70 6.10 -3.40
N GLN A 3 -22.28 7.27 -3.69
CA GLN A 3 -21.84 8.15 -4.76
C GLN A 3 -21.15 9.38 -4.17
N ALA A 4 -20.00 9.74 -4.74
CA ALA A 4 -19.29 10.97 -4.44
C ALA A 4 -19.04 11.74 -5.75
N LYS A 5 -19.12 13.07 -5.70
CA LYS A 5 -18.69 13.93 -6.80
C LYS A 5 -17.31 14.47 -6.49
N PHE A 6 -16.42 14.44 -7.47
CA PHE A 6 -15.06 14.92 -7.38
C PHE A 6 -14.72 15.71 -8.64
N SER A 7 -13.93 16.77 -8.45
CA SER A 7 -13.33 17.51 -9.56
C SER A 7 -12.10 16.75 -10.05
N VAL A 8 -11.93 16.69 -11.36
CA VAL A 8 -10.79 16.03 -12.02
C VAL A 8 -10.30 16.93 -13.15
N GLU A 9 -9.02 16.81 -13.46
CA GLU A 9 -8.38 17.52 -14.56
C GLU A 9 -8.86 16.97 -15.91
N GLU A 10 -8.79 17.78 -16.96
CA GLU A 10 -9.20 17.38 -18.31
C GLU A 10 -8.45 16.12 -18.77
N THR A 11 -7.15 16.04 -18.48
CA THR A 11 -6.30 14.89 -18.80
C THR A 11 -6.78 13.61 -18.10
N GLN A 12 -7.26 13.71 -16.86
CA GLN A 12 -7.83 12.59 -16.10
C GLN A 12 -9.18 12.15 -16.69
N VAL A 13 -10.01 13.11 -17.15
CA VAL A 13 -11.26 12.80 -17.86
C VAL A 13 -10.97 12.04 -19.16
N GLN A 14 -9.99 12.50 -19.95
CA GLN A 14 -9.59 11.82 -21.20
C GLN A 14 -9.07 10.41 -20.93
N PHE A 15 -8.28 10.22 -19.87
CA PHE A 15 -7.83 8.90 -19.43
C PHE A 15 -9.01 7.98 -19.08
N LEU A 16 -9.93 8.46 -18.24
CA LEU A 16 -11.13 7.70 -17.85
C LEU A 16 -12.06 7.43 -19.04
N ASN A 17 -12.15 8.31 -20.03
CA ASN A 17 -12.95 8.08 -21.24
C ASN A 17 -12.46 6.87 -22.06
N ASN A 18 -11.17 6.52 -21.93
CA ASN A 18 -10.56 5.37 -22.60
C ASN A 18 -10.76 4.04 -21.83
N PHE A 19 -11.59 4.00 -20.79
CA PHE A 19 -11.81 2.83 -19.93
C PHE A 19 -12.01 1.50 -20.68
N LYS A 20 -12.73 1.51 -21.82
CA LYS A 20 -12.96 0.31 -22.65
C LYS A 20 -11.68 -0.27 -23.23
N ARG A 21 -10.71 0.59 -23.58
CA ARG A 21 -9.40 0.17 -24.12
C ARG A 21 -8.60 -0.65 -23.12
N TYR A 22 -8.85 -0.44 -21.83
CA TYR A 22 -8.20 -1.13 -20.73
C TYR A 22 -9.03 -2.30 -20.17
N GLY A 23 -10.15 -2.65 -20.82
CA GLY A 23 -10.99 -3.79 -20.41
C GLY A 23 -12.00 -3.49 -19.30
N PHE A 24 -12.20 -2.23 -18.92
CA PHE A 24 -13.20 -1.88 -17.91
C PHE A 24 -14.61 -1.79 -18.50
N LYS A 25 -15.62 -2.17 -17.70
CA LYS A 25 -17.03 -2.07 -18.08
C LYS A 25 -17.57 -0.63 -18.10
N ASP A 26 -17.05 0.23 -17.23
CA ASP A 26 -17.46 1.63 -17.08
C ASP A 26 -16.32 2.45 -16.42
N LYS A 27 -16.41 3.78 -16.48
CA LYS A 27 -15.42 4.70 -15.87
C LYS A 27 -15.30 4.48 -14.37
N SER A 28 -16.41 4.17 -13.70
CA SER A 28 -16.45 3.98 -12.26
C SER A 28 -15.71 2.72 -11.83
N ALA A 29 -15.69 1.66 -12.65
CA ALA A 29 -14.93 0.45 -12.42
C ALA A 29 -13.43 0.72 -12.50
N MET A 30 -13.00 1.45 -13.53
CA MET A 30 -11.62 1.89 -13.67
C MET A 30 -11.18 2.76 -12.49
N LEU A 31 -12.01 3.72 -12.08
CA LEU A 31 -11.70 4.60 -10.95
C LEU A 31 -11.64 3.83 -9.62
N ARG A 32 -12.54 2.86 -9.38
CA ARG A 32 -12.49 2.01 -8.18
C ARG A 32 -11.18 1.25 -8.10
N GLU A 33 -10.74 0.62 -9.18
CA GLU A 33 -9.45 -0.07 -9.19
C GLU A 33 -8.30 0.91 -8.93
N ALA A 34 -8.30 2.09 -9.56
CA ALA A 34 -7.27 3.10 -9.30
C ALA A 34 -7.21 3.51 -7.81
N ILE A 35 -8.36 3.67 -7.15
CA ILE A 35 -8.45 3.98 -5.72
C ILE A 35 -7.91 2.81 -4.87
N GLU A 36 -8.27 1.57 -5.17
CA GLU A 36 -7.77 0.39 -4.44
C GLU A 36 -6.25 0.22 -4.60
N HIS A 37 -5.73 0.46 -5.80
CA HIS A 37 -4.29 0.47 -6.05
C HIS A 37 -3.58 1.56 -5.23
N PHE A 38 -4.13 2.78 -5.20
CA PHE A 38 -3.56 3.88 -4.43
C PHE A 38 -3.61 3.61 -2.91
N LYS A 39 -4.73 3.06 -2.41
CA LYS A 39 -4.87 2.64 -1.02
C LYS A 39 -3.79 1.65 -0.61
N LYS A 40 -3.57 0.59 -1.40
CA LYS A 40 -2.52 -0.41 -1.13
C LYS A 40 -1.13 0.22 -1.08
N ALA A 41 -0.85 1.20 -1.94
CA ALA A 41 0.42 1.91 -1.93
C ALA A 41 0.61 2.72 -0.63
N LEU A 42 -0.43 3.42 -0.17
CA LEU A 42 -0.41 4.15 1.10
C LEU A 42 -0.23 3.22 2.30
N ASP A 43 -0.95 2.10 2.32
CA ASP A 43 -0.85 1.10 3.39
C ASP A 43 0.56 0.50 3.45
N LEU A 44 1.16 0.19 2.29
CA LEU A 44 2.53 -0.32 2.22
C LEU A 44 3.56 0.72 2.68
N GLU A 45 3.39 1.98 2.30
CA GLU A 45 4.29 3.04 2.74
C GLU A 45 4.21 3.26 4.26
N SER A 46 3.00 3.20 4.83
CA SER A 46 2.79 3.25 6.28
C SER A 46 3.48 2.08 6.99
N LEU A 47 3.32 0.87 6.45
CA LEU A 47 3.98 -0.32 6.98
C LEU A 47 5.50 -0.19 6.94
N ARG A 48 6.06 0.28 5.82
CA ARG A 48 7.50 0.51 5.69
C ARG A 48 8.02 1.51 6.72
N LYS A 49 7.36 2.65 6.88
CA LYS A 49 7.71 3.65 7.89
C LYS A 49 7.68 3.06 9.31
N SER A 50 6.65 2.26 9.61
CA SER A 50 6.58 1.58 10.91
C SER A 50 7.73 0.60 11.11
N ALA A 51 8.09 -0.18 10.10
CA ALA A 51 9.18 -1.15 10.17
C ALA A 51 10.55 -0.46 10.31
N GLU A 52 10.76 0.67 9.62
CA GLU A 52 11.96 1.50 9.77
C GLU A 52 12.10 2.00 11.22
N LEU A 53 11.03 2.56 11.80
CA LEU A 53 11.02 3.00 13.21
C LEU A 53 11.30 1.84 14.19
N TYR A 54 10.70 0.67 13.97
CA TYR A 54 10.99 -0.51 14.80
C TYR A 54 12.43 -0.97 14.65
N SER A 55 13.00 -0.90 13.45
CA SER A 55 14.41 -1.25 13.21
C SER A 55 15.36 -0.32 13.94
N GLU A 56 15.04 0.98 14.01
CA GLU A 56 15.82 1.95 14.78
C GLU A 56 15.81 1.59 16.27
N ILE A 57 14.62 1.37 16.86
CA ILE A 57 14.48 0.98 18.27
C ILE A 57 15.20 -0.35 18.56
N TYR A 58 15.00 -1.35 17.70
CA TYR A 58 15.63 -2.66 17.84
C TYR A 58 17.15 -2.57 17.76
N SER A 59 17.70 -1.67 16.94
CA SER A 59 19.15 -1.52 16.80
C SER A 59 19.83 -0.99 18.06
N GLU A 60 19.09 -0.23 18.87
CA GLU A 60 19.56 0.39 20.12
C GLU A 60 19.37 -0.52 21.35
N ASP A 61 18.61 -1.61 21.23
CA ASP A 61 18.28 -2.53 22.33
C ASP A 61 19.09 -3.84 22.20
N ASP A 62 20.30 -3.84 22.77
CA ASP A 62 21.23 -4.97 22.72
C ASP A 62 20.69 -6.23 23.42
N ASP A 63 19.97 -6.08 24.54
CA ASP A 63 19.37 -7.20 25.29
C ASP A 63 18.29 -7.88 24.44
N LEU A 64 17.41 -7.09 23.81
CA LEU A 64 16.39 -7.61 22.90
C LEU A 64 17.01 -8.30 21.70
N ARG A 65 18.08 -7.73 21.12
CA ARG A 65 18.81 -8.34 20.00
C ARG A 65 19.41 -9.68 20.38
N GLU A 66 20.04 -9.78 21.55
CA GLU A 66 20.61 -11.03 22.05
C GLU A 66 19.53 -12.11 22.24
N LEU A 67 18.41 -11.76 22.88
CA LEU A 67 17.26 -12.67 23.05
C LEU A 67 16.69 -13.15 21.71
N THR A 68 16.56 -12.24 20.74
CA THR A 68 16.04 -12.58 19.41
C THR A 68 17.01 -13.51 18.66
N GLN A 69 18.32 -13.28 18.80
CA GLN A 69 19.35 -14.11 18.19
C GLN A 69 19.42 -15.51 18.80
N ILE A 70 19.20 -15.63 20.11
CA ILE A 70 19.11 -16.92 20.79
C ILE A 70 17.88 -17.70 20.32
N ALA A 71 16.74 -17.01 20.14
CA ALA A 71 15.49 -17.64 19.69
C ALA A 71 15.54 -18.21 18.26
N LEU A 72 16.46 -17.71 17.41
CA LEU A 72 16.69 -18.26 16.06
C LEU A 72 17.30 -19.68 16.09
N ASN A 73 18.03 -20.03 17.16
CA ASN A 73 18.61 -21.36 17.32
C ASN A 73 17.53 -22.36 17.75
N GLY A 74 16.75 -22.87 16.79
CA GLY A 74 15.73 -23.89 17.05
C GLY A 74 14.56 -23.92 16.06
N TRP A 75 14.48 -22.98 15.12
CA TRP A 75 13.48 -23.05 14.06
C TRP A 75 13.91 -24.06 12.97
N PRO A 76 12.98 -24.92 12.49
CA PRO A 76 13.25 -25.75 11.31
C PRO A 76 13.43 -24.87 10.07
N GLU A 77 14.27 -25.31 9.12
CA GLU A 77 14.43 -24.70 7.79
C GLU A 77 13.12 -24.58 7.01
#